data_AF-A0A498S728-F1
#
_entry.id   AF-A0A498S728-F1
#
_cell.length_a   1.000
_cell.length_b   1.000
_cell.length_c   1.000
_cell.angle_alpha   90.00
_cell.angle_beta   90.00
_cell.angle_gamma   90.00
#
_symmetry.space_group_name_H-M   'P 1'
#
loop_
_entity.id
_entity.type
_entity.pdbx_description
1 polymer ?
#
loop_
_entity_poly.entity_id
_entity_poly.type
_entity_poly.pdbx_seq_one_letter_code
_entity_poly.pdbx_strand_id
1 'polypeptide(L)'
;MMLLLTIILSTINLGGGNRRRNHRNIMCNNGSAIGGRCVCIAGYSGPYCNRVMHCKFNKLRSNGSCIDCSTGWTGVNCDQIECIHGVPDVIGQNCLCNVPYSGQFCKFLETSDVYSYYNHKVYKMGPIGAISIIPLIVILFGCERTAKSRRIRRVEEHLSGQNIIVNRNKISTFLTAKQKVTNN
;
A
#
# COMPACT_ATOMS: atom_id res chain seq x y z
N MET A 1 -39.08 24.57 57.35
CA MET A 1 -38.89 24.90 58.79
C MET A 1 -37.47 24.50 59.14
N MET A 2 -36.42 25.32 59.24
CA MET A 2 -36.13 26.76 59.32
C MET A 2 -34.64 26.86 58.89
N LEU A 3 -34.23 27.50 57.80
CA LEU A 3 -33.81 28.92 57.67
C LEU A 3 -33.10 29.51 58.92
N LEU A 4 -31.77 29.67 58.82
CA LEU A 4 -30.85 30.63 59.49
C LEU A 4 -29.41 30.18 59.10
N LEU A 5 -28.60 30.77 58.21
CA LEU A 5 -28.36 32.14 57.72
C LEU A 5 -27.66 33.06 58.73
N THR A 6 -26.31 33.09 58.68
CA THR A 6 -25.38 34.24 58.80
C THR A 6 -23.94 33.71 58.61
N ILE A 7 -23.29 33.83 57.45
CA ILE A 7 -22.50 34.98 56.94
C ILE A 7 -21.41 35.45 57.91
N ILE A 8 -20.15 35.08 57.62
CA ILE A 8 -18.98 35.91 57.94
C ILE A 8 -18.18 36.07 56.64
N LEU A 9 -18.24 37.28 56.07
CA LEU A 9 -17.28 37.76 55.09
C LEU A 9 -15.89 37.79 55.73
N SER A 10 -14.88 37.23 55.08
CA SER A 10 -13.49 37.66 55.28
C SER A 10 -12.62 37.30 54.08
N THR A 11 -12.18 38.36 53.40
CA THR A 11 -10.96 38.47 52.60
C THR A 11 -10.94 37.78 51.23
N ILE A 12 -11.24 38.63 50.24
CA ILE A 12 -10.80 38.51 48.85
C ILE A 12 -9.27 38.45 48.85
N ASN A 13 -8.69 37.26 48.75
CA ASN A 13 -7.34 37.15 48.23
C ASN A 13 -7.44 37.18 46.69
N LEU A 14 -7.27 38.36 46.11
CA LEU A 14 -6.65 38.50 44.79
C LEU A 14 -5.18 38.07 44.93
N GLY A 15 -4.98 36.78 45.20
CA GLY A 15 -3.69 36.13 45.02
C GLY A 15 -3.50 36.03 43.52
N GLY A 16 -2.83 37.04 42.95
CA GLY A 16 -2.43 37.07 41.55
C GLY A 16 -1.92 35.69 41.17
N GLY A 17 -2.70 35.02 40.32
CA GLY A 17 -2.38 33.70 39.80
C GLY A 17 -1.08 33.83 39.03
N ASN A 18 0.03 33.63 39.73
CA ASN A 18 1.32 33.44 39.12
C ASN A 18 1.26 32.06 38.49
N ARG A 19 0.60 31.98 37.31
CA ARG A 19 0.86 30.96 36.31
C ARG A 19 2.34 31.14 36.00
N ARG A 20 3.18 30.51 36.82
CA ARG A 20 4.53 30.14 36.46
C ARG A 20 4.36 29.46 35.11
N ARG A 21 4.65 30.20 34.04
CA ARG A 21 4.80 29.65 32.71
C ARG A 21 5.93 28.67 32.88
N ASN A 22 5.56 27.42 33.12
CA ASN A 22 6.48 26.31 33.05
C ASN A 22 6.92 26.34 31.59
N HIS A 23 8.06 26.99 31.35
CA HIS A 23 8.68 27.09 30.04
C HIS A 23 9.14 25.68 29.74
N ARG A 24 8.19 24.84 29.28
CA ARG A 24 8.49 23.54 28.70
C ARG A 24 9.49 23.86 27.62
N ASN A 25 10.73 23.43 27.84
CA ASN A 25 11.82 23.66 26.92
C ASN A 25 11.40 23.00 25.60
N ILE A 26 10.95 23.81 24.64
CA ILE A 26 10.50 23.32 23.35
C ILE A 26 11.74 22.84 22.61
N MET A 27 11.80 21.54 22.34
CA MET A 27 12.91 20.95 21.60
C MET A 27 12.68 21.20 20.11
N CYS A 28 13.61 21.93 19.50
CA CYS A 28 13.62 22.21 18.07
C CYS A 28 14.74 21.37 17.44
N ASN A 29 14.42 20.50 16.50
CA ASN A 29 15.42 19.61 15.90
C ASN A 29 16.37 20.38 14.97
N ASN A 30 15.82 21.17 14.06
CA ASN A 30 16.58 21.96 13.07
C ASN A 30 16.21 23.45 13.16
N GLY A 31 16.42 24.05 14.32
CA GLY A 31 16.03 25.42 14.56
C GLY A 31 16.37 25.93 15.95
N SER A 32 15.95 27.15 16.24
CA SER A 32 16.13 27.79 17.55
C SER A 32 14.78 28.04 18.21
N ALA A 33 14.71 27.82 19.52
CA ALA A 33 13.53 28.13 20.32
C ALA A 33 13.49 29.64 20.63
N ILE A 34 12.55 30.37 20.02
CA ILE A 34 12.38 31.81 20.24
C ILE A 34 10.93 32.06 20.68
N GLY A 35 10.77 32.61 21.89
CA GLY A 35 9.44 32.96 22.42
C GLY A 35 8.48 31.78 22.60
N GLY A 36 9.00 30.58 22.88
CA GLY A 36 8.19 29.36 23.07
C GLY A 36 7.70 28.71 21.78
N ARG A 37 8.27 29.08 20.61
CA ARG A 37 8.06 28.43 19.32
C ARG A 37 9.40 28.12 18.67
N CYS A 38 9.43 27.13 17.78
CA CYS A 38 10.62 26.84 16.98
C CYS A 38 10.66 27.73 15.73
N VAL A 39 11.80 28.37 15.51
CA VAL A 39 12.13 29.05 14.26
C VAL A 39 13.11 28.16 13.51
N CYS A 40 12.67 27.61 12.37
CA CYS A 40 13.41 26.62 11.61
C CYS A 40 14.49 27.26 10.74
N ILE A 41 15.60 26.55 10.55
CA ILE A 41 16.58 26.91 9.53
C ILE A 41 16.04 26.62 8.13
N ALA A 42 16.66 27.22 7.10
CA ALA A 42 16.23 27.03 5.72
C ALA A 42 16.22 25.53 5.33
N GLY A 43 15.15 25.11 4.65
CA GLY A 43 14.95 23.72 4.22
C GLY A 43 14.23 22.83 5.24
N TYR A 44 13.87 23.35 6.42
CA TYR A 44 13.12 22.62 7.43
C TYR A 44 11.84 23.36 7.83
N SER A 45 10.82 22.58 8.21
CA SER A 45 9.51 23.08 8.60
C SER A 45 8.86 22.20 9.69
N GLY A 46 7.64 22.57 10.05
CA GLY A 46 6.87 21.91 11.10
C GLY A 46 7.05 22.55 12.48
N PRO A 47 6.20 22.20 13.45
CA PRO A 47 6.16 22.84 14.77
C PRO A 47 7.46 22.66 15.57
N TYR A 48 8.23 21.61 15.28
CA TYR A 48 9.48 21.27 15.94
C TYR A 48 10.68 21.24 14.97
N CYS A 49 10.51 21.78 13.76
CA CYS A 49 11.54 21.78 12.71
C CYS A 49 12.06 20.37 12.38
N ASN A 50 11.16 19.39 12.37
CA ASN A 50 11.45 17.99 12.17
C ASN A 50 11.05 17.47 10.78
N ARG A 51 10.46 18.33 9.94
CA ARG A 51 10.07 18.00 8.56
C ARG A 51 11.04 18.63 7.59
N VAL A 52 11.44 17.90 6.56
CA VAL A 52 12.29 18.42 5.48
C VAL A 52 11.39 18.99 4.39
N MET A 53 11.80 20.14 3.85
CA MET A 53 11.12 20.79 2.74
C MET A 53 11.65 20.25 1.42
N HIS A 54 10.75 19.81 0.54
CA HIS A 54 11.08 19.28 -0.78
C HIS A 54 10.74 20.26 -1.91
N CYS A 55 11.23 21.50 -1.80
CA CYS A 55 11.02 22.52 -2.82
C CYS A 55 11.69 22.11 -4.15
N LYS A 56 11.00 22.35 -5.27
CA LYS A 56 11.54 22.13 -6.61
C LYS A 56 12.70 23.10 -6.88
N PHE A 57 13.84 22.57 -7.32
CA PHE A 57 15.08 23.32 -7.56
C PHE A 57 15.57 24.17 -6.37
N ASN A 58 15.17 23.81 -5.14
CA ASN A 58 15.51 24.57 -3.92
C ASN A 58 15.08 26.05 -3.96
N LYS A 59 14.05 26.40 -4.73
CA LYS A 59 13.59 27.80 -4.84
C LYS A 59 12.57 28.14 -3.76
N LEU A 60 12.89 29.17 -2.99
CA LEU A 60 12.09 29.71 -1.90
C LEU A 60 11.52 31.08 -2.27
N ARG A 61 10.33 31.38 -1.77
CA ARG A 61 9.68 32.69 -1.84
C ARG A 61 10.23 33.59 -0.72
N SER A 62 10.00 34.90 -0.80
CA SER A 62 10.50 35.89 0.18
C SER A 62 10.09 35.63 1.63
N ASN A 63 8.98 34.94 1.86
CA ASN A 63 8.50 34.52 3.18
C ASN A 63 9.09 33.18 3.67
N GLY A 64 10.05 32.59 2.93
CA GLY A 64 10.70 31.33 3.28
C GLY A 64 9.92 30.05 2.94
N SER A 65 8.76 30.15 2.26
CA SER A 65 8.03 28.98 1.76
C SER A 65 8.50 28.56 0.37
N CYS A 66 8.19 27.33 -0.07
CA CYS A 66 8.56 26.89 -1.42
C CYS A 66 7.75 27.65 -2.49
N ILE A 67 8.36 27.84 -3.67
CA ILE A 67 7.64 28.36 -4.86
C ILE A 67 6.83 27.23 -5.53
N ASP A 68 7.45 26.07 -5.70
CA ASP A 68 6.85 24.87 -6.30
C ASP A 68 7.41 23.63 -5.59
N CYS A 69 6.64 22.54 -5.58
CA CYS A 69 7.01 21.29 -4.91
C CYS A 69 7.65 20.29 -5.87
N SER A 70 8.56 19.47 -5.32
CA SER A 70 9.05 18.29 -6.02
C SER A 70 7.93 17.26 -6.17
N THR A 71 8.02 16.40 -7.18
CA THR A 71 7.00 15.37 -7.45
C THR A 71 6.74 14.50 -6.22
N GLY A 72 5.47 14.32 -5.85
CA GLY A 72 5.06 13.53 -4.69
C GLY A 72 5.10 14.28 -3.34
N TRP A 73 5.32 15.59 -3.35
CA TRP A 73 5.31 16.44 -2.17
C TRP A 73 4.31 17.58 -2.31
N THR A 74 3.67 17.94 -1.21
CA THR A 74 2.58 18.92 -1.16
C THR A 74 2.68 19.83 0.07
N GLY A 75 1.80 20.84 0.11
CA GLY A 75 1.76 21.84 1.17
C GLY A 75 2.60 23.09 0.85
N VAL A 76 2.39 24.15 1.62
CA VAL A 76 3.03 25.48 1.40
C VAL A 76 4.56 25.39 1.46
N ASN A 77 5.07 24.49 2.29
CA ASN A 77 6.50 24.24 2.48
C ASN A 77 6.98 22.94 1.81
N CYS A 78 6.14 22.30 0.98
CA CYS A 78 6.43 21.02 0.33
C CYS A 78 6.97 19.97 1.31
N ASP A 79 6.39 19.92 2.50
CA ASP A 79 6.84 19.13 3.65
C ASP A 79 5.83 18.04 4.03
N GLN A 80 4.87 17.77 3.13
CA GLN A 80 3.87 16.73 3.29
C GLN A 80 3.99 15.77 2.11
N ILE A 81 4.28 14.51 2.42
CA ILE A 81 4.37 13.47 1.40
C ILE A 81 2.98 13.13 0.85
N GLU A 82 2.87 12.96 -0.46
CA GLU A 82 1.67 12.48 -1.13
C GLU A 82 1.79 10.98 -1.40
N CYS A 83 0.97 10.19 -0.69
CA CYS A 83 0.95 8.74 -0.82
C CYS A 83 -0.14 8.31 -1.81
N ILE A 84 0.21 7.50 -2.82
CA ILE A 84 -0.76 7.03 -3.82
C ILE A 84 -1.64 5.90 -3.25
N HIS A 85 -1.01 4.84 -2.73
CA HIS A 85 -1.70 3.69 -2.14
C HIS A 85 -1.31 3.50 -0.67
N GLY A 86 -1.64 4.48 0.15
CA GLY A 86 -1.31 4.45 1.58
C GLY A 86 -1.71 5.74 2.27
N VAL A 87 -1.23 5.91 3.49
CA VAL A 87 -1.44 7.12 4.29
C VAL A 87 -0.10 7.67 4.80
N PRO A 88 0.05 8.99 4.97
CA PRO A 88 1.23 9.55 5.61
C PRO A 88 1.41 9.08 7.05
N ASP A 89 2.65 9.00 7.50
CA ASP A 89 3.00 8.75 8.91
C ASP A 89 2.66 9.95 9.81
N VAL A 90 2.86 9.80 11.13
CA VAL A 90 2.54 10.85 12.13
C VAL A 90 3.30 12.15 11.84
N ILE A 91 4.51 12.04 11.30
CA ILE A 91 5.35 13.18 10.95
C ILE A 91 4.88 13.80 9.62
N GLY A 92 4.35 13.01 8.70
CA GLY A 92 3.88 13.39 7.37
C GLY A 92 5.00 13.37 6.31
N GLN A 93 6.07 12.61 6.55
CA GLN A 93 7.27 12.57 5.70
C GLN A 93 7.51 11.20 5.08
N ASN A 94 6.88 10.14 5.60
CA ASN A 94 6.93 8.79 5.01
C ASN A 94 5.52 8.27 4.78
N CYS A 95 5.36 7.39 3.79
CA CYS A 95 4.10 6.70 3.54
C CYS A 95 4.05 5.34 4.23
N LEU A 96 2.93 5.07 4.90
CA LEU A 96 2.52 3.76 5.35
C LEU A 96 1.71 3.11 4.22
N CYS A 97 2.35 2.23 3.46
CA CYS A 97 1.74 1.64 2.26
C CYS A 97 0.71 0.56 2.58
N ASN A 98 -0.37 0.55 1.80
CA ASN A 98 -1.31 -0.56 1.78
C ASN A 98 -0.68 -1.73 1.02
N VAL A 99 -0.66 -2.92 1.62
CA VAL A 99 -0.15 -4.12 0.97
C VAL A 99 -1.03 -4.47 -0.24
N PRO A 100 -0.47 -4.85 -1.41
CA PRO A 100 0.94 -5.16 -1.70
C PRO A 100 1.74 -4.02 -2.34
N TYR A 101 1.34 -2.76 -2.18
CA TYR A 101 2.08 -1.63 -2.75
C TYR A 101 3.31 -1.28 -1.92
N SER A 102 4.35 -0.79 -2.60
CA SER A 102 5.64 -0.45 -1.99
C SER A 102 6.29 0.81 -2.61
N GLY A 103 7.44 1.17 -2.05
CA GLY A 103 8.20 2.39 -2.39
C GLY A 103 7.82 3.62 -1.58
N GLN A 104 8.63 4.69 -1.69
CA GLN A 104 8.51 5.91 -0.91
C GLN A 104 7.10 6.55 -0.96
N PHE A 105 6.46 6.53 -2.14
CA PHE A 105 5.13 7.09 -2.38
C PHE A 105 4.04 6.01 -2.55
N CYS A 106 4.34 4.75 -2.23
CA CYS A 106 3.44 3.60 -2.43
C CYS A 106 2.92 3.47 -3.87
N LYS A 107 3.81 3.71 -4.85
CA LYS A 107 3.47 3.66 -6.27
C LYS A 107 3.71 2.28 -6.89
N PHE A 108 4.69 1.55 -6.39
CA PHE A 108 5.15 0.34 -7.03
C PHE A 108 4.29 -0.85 -6.62
N LEU A 109 4.04 -1.71 -7.59
CA LEU A 109 3.36 -2.99 -7.41
C LEU A 109 4.29 -4.06 -7.98
N GLU A 110 5.29 -4.46 -7.19
CA GLU A 110 6.24 -5.47 -7.63
C GLU A 110 5.63 -6.87 -7.57
N THR A 111 6.01 -7.73 -8.52
CA THR A 111 5.53 -9.12 -8.56
C THR A 111 5.96 -9.90 -7.31
N SER A 112 7.15 -9.60 -6.77
CA SER A 112 7.64 -10.11 -5.48
C SER A 112 6.69 -9.79 -4.32
N ASP A 113 6.28 -8.54 -4.19
CA ASP A 113 5.38 -8.07 -3.13
C ASP A 113 3.97 -8.66 -3.26
N VAL A 114 3.48 -8.73 -4.50
CA VAL A 114 2.21 -9.38 -4.83
C VAL A 114 2.23 -10.86 -4.45
N TYR A 115 3.27 -11.59 -4.85
CA TYR A 115 3.40 -13.01 -4.52
C TYR A 115 3.58 -13.24 -3.03
N SER A 116 4.39 -12.43 -2.36
CA SER A 116 4.55 -12.49 -0.91
C SER A 116 3.20 -12.30 -0.19
N TYR A 117 2.43 -11.28 -0.59
CA TYR A 117 1.12 -11.00 -0.02
C TYR A 117 0.13 -12.14 -0.23
N TYR A 118 -0.01 -12.64 -1.48
CA TYR A 118 -0.96 -13.72 -1.76
C TYR A 118 -0.54 -15.04 -1.13
N ASN A 119 0.75 -15.38 -1.14
CA ASN A 119 1.25 -16.57 -0.46
C ASN A 119 0.92 -16.50 1.03
N HIS A 120 1.27 -15.39 1.69
CA HIS A 120 0.97 -15.19 3.10
C HIS A 120 -0.55 -15.21 3.40
N LYS A 121 -1.38 -14.63 2.52
CA LYS A 121 -2.84 -14.65 2.65
C LYS A 121 -3.41 -16.06 2.49
N VAL A 122 -2.90 -16.84 1.54
CA VAL A 122 -3.27 -18.25 1.35
C VAL A 122 -2.86 -19.09 2.55
N TYR A 123 -1.64 -18.90 3.08
CA TYR A 123 -1.20 -19.55 4.33
C TYR A 123 -2.13 -19.22 5.50
N LYS A 124 -2.56 -17.96 5.64
CA LYS A 124 -3.53 -17.55 6.66
C LYS A 124 -4.93 -18.14 6.46
N MET A 125 -5.36 -18.34 5.22
CA MET A 125 -6.67 -18.92 4.90
C MET A 125 -6.70 -20.45 4.92
N GLY A 126 -5.55 -21.11 5.11
CA GLY A 126 -5.45 -22.55 5.22
C GLY A 126 -5.97 -23.29 3.97
N PRO A 127 -6.66 -24.44 4.11
CA PRO A 127 -7.06 -25.28 2.97
C PRO A 127 -8.06 -24.59 2.02
N ILE A 128 -8.75 -23.53 2.45
CA ILE A 128 -9.70 -22.78 1.62
C ILE A 128 -9.00 -22.07 0.46
N GLY A 129 -7.75 -21.63 0.65
CA GLY A 129 -6.97 -21.02 -0.42
C GLY A 129 -6.68 -22.00 -1.57
N ALA A 130 -6.38 -23.27 -1.25
CA ALA A 130 -6.19 -24.32 -2.25
C ALA A 130 -7.47 -24.67 -3.01
N ILE A 131 -8.64 -24.56 -2.37
CA ILE A 131 -9.94 -24.81 -3.01
C ILE A 131 -10.22 -23.79 -4.13
N SER A 132 -9.72 -22.55 -4.02
CA SER A 132 -9.89 -21.54 -5.06
C SER A 132 -9.14 -21.84 -6.37
N ILE A 133 -8.12 -22.71 -6.32
CA ILE A 133 -7.33 -23.14 -7.48
C ILE A 133 -8.03 -24.30 -8.22
N ILE A 134 -8.90 -25.04 -7.53
CA ILE A 134 -9.59 -26.21 -8.10
C ILE A 134 -10.44 -25.85 -9.35
N PRO A 135 -11.25 -24.77 -9.37
CA PRO A 135 -11.99 -24.38 -10.58
C PRO A 135 -11.07 -24.10 -11.77
N LEU A 136 -9.92 -23.47 -11.53
CA LEU A 136 -8.96 -23.14 -12.60
C LEU A 136 -8.31 -24.40 -13.18
N ILE A 137 -7.97 -25.37 -12.31
CA ILE A 137 -7.47 -26.69 -12.73
C ILE A 137 -8.52 -27.46 -13.53
N VAL A 138 -9.79 -27.44 -13.10
CA VAL A 138 -10.90 -28.11 -13.81
C VAL A 138 -11.09 -27.51 -15.20
N ILE A 139 -11.04 -26.18 -15.33
CA ILE A 139 -11.14 -25.49 -16.62
C ILE A 139 -9.96 -25.89 -17.52
N LEU A 140 -8.73 -25.87 -17.01
CA LEU A 140 -7.54 -26.27 -17.78
C LEU A 140 -7.64 -27.71 -18.27
N PHE A 141 -8.02 -28.64 -17.39
CA PHE A 141 -8.21 -30.04 -17.76
C PHE A 141 -9.34 -30.22 -18.79
N GLY A 142 -10.44 -29.48 -18.65
CA GLY A 142 -11.54 -29.45 -19.62
C GLY A 142 -11.11 -28.94 -20.99
N CYS A 143 -10.28 -27.90 -21.02
CA CYS A 143 -9.69 -27.34 -22.24
C CYS A 143 -8.77 -28.37 -22.93
N GLU A 144 -7.86 -29.01 -22.21
CA GLU A 144 -6.97 -30.04 -22.74
C GLU A 144 -7.74 -31.23 -23.30
N ARG A 145 -8.73 -31.72 -22.55
CA ARG A 145 -9.57 -32.86 -22.97
C ARG A 145 -10.33 -32.53 -24.25
N THR A 146 -10.88 -31.32 -24.33
CA THR A 146 -11.59 -30.84 -25.53
C THR A 146 -10.65 -30.70 -26.72
N ALA A 147 -9.44 -30.15 -26.52
CA ALA A 147 -8.42 -30.04 -27.56
C ALA A 147 -7.99 -31.42 -28.10
N LYS A 148 -7.78 -32.41 -27.21
CA LYS A 148 -7.48 -33.80 -27.60
C LYS A 148 -8.62 -34.42 -28.41
N SER A 149 -9.87 -34.21 -27.98
CA SER A 149 -11.06 -34.71 -28.68
C SER A 149 -11.18 -34.14 -30.10
N ARG A 150 -10.94 -32.83 -30.28
CA ARG A 150 -10.94 -32.17 -31.59
C ARG A 150 -9.84 -32.73 -32.50
N ARG A 151 -8.64 -32.99 -31.96
CA ARG A 151 -7.53 -33.58 -32.72
C ARG A 151 -7.87 -34.99 -33.24
N ILE A 152 -8.49 -35.83 -32.41
CA ILE A 152 -8.90 -37.19 -32.81
C ILE A 152 -9.97 -37.12 -33.89
N ARG A 153 -10.98 -36.25 -33.73
CA ARG A 153 -12.06 -36.10 -34.72
C ARG A 153 -11.54 -35.72 -36.11
N ARG A 154 -10.57 -34.79 -36.20
CA ARG A 154 -9.96 -34.44 -37.50
C ARG A 154 -9.27 -35.63 -38.17
N VAL A 155 -8.54 -36.43 -37.39
CA VAL A 155 -7.85 -37.63 -37.93
C VAL A 155 -8.86 -38.70 -38.35
N GLU A 156 -9.93 -38.87 -37.59
CA GLU A 156 -11.02 -39.79 -37.89
C GLU A 156 -11.75 -39.41 -39.19
N GLU A 157 -12.09 -38.14 -39.38
CA GLU A 157 -12.70 -37.62 -40.63
C GLU A 157 -11.79 -37.86 -41.85
N HIS A 158 -10.47 -37.60 -41.72
CA HIS A 158 -9.50 -37.89 -42.79
C HIS A 158 -9.39 -39.38 -43.15
N LEU A 159 -9.41 -40.27 -42.15
CA LEU A 159 -9.30 -41.71 -42.36
C LEU A 159 -10.60 -42.32 -42.90
N SER A 160 -11.76 -41.81 -42.46
CA SER A 160 -13.07 -42.21 -42.98
C SER A 160 -13.24 -41.82 -44.45
N GLY A 161 -12.69 -40.67 -44.87
CA GLY A 161 -12.67 -40.27 -46.28
C GLY A 161 -11.86 -41.19 -47.18
N GLN A 162 -10.98 -42.02 -46.61
CA GLN A 162 -10.20 -43.03 -47.32
C GLN A 162 -10.84 -44.43 -47.28
N ASN A 163 -12.11 -44.56 -46.84
CA ASN A 163 -12.86 -45.82 -46.74
C ASN A 163 -12.25 -46.85 -45.76
N ILE A 164 -11.47 -46.40 -44.79
CA ILE A 164 -10.88 -47.26 -43.75
C ILE A 164 -11.87 -47.36 -42.58
N ILE A 165 -12.13 -48.56 -42.05
CA ILE A 165 -12.95 -48.74 -40.84
C ILE A 165 -12.17 -48.22 -39.63
N VAL A 166 -12.61 -47.10 -39.07
CA VAL A 166 -11.87 -46.38 -38.03
C VAL A 166 -12.34 -46.78 -36.63
N ASN A 167 -11.39 -47.09 -35.74
CA ASN A 167 -11.63 -47.25 -34.31
C ASN A 167 -11.00 -46.09 -33.51
N ARG A 168 -11.86 -45.30 -32.86
CA ARG A 168 -11.49 -44.09 -32.12
C ARG A 168 -10.50 -44.34 -30.97
N ASN A 169 -10.57 -45.50 -30.31
CA ASN A 169 -9.66 -45.85 -29.22
C ASN A 169 -8.25 -46.08 -29.74
N LYS A 170 -8.09 -46.75 -30.89
CA LYS A 170 -6.78 -46.97 -31.52
C LYS A 170 -6.12 -45.67 -31.97
N ILE A 171 -6.89 -44.73 -32.54
CA ILE A 171 -6.36 -43.39 -32.89
C ILE A 171 -5.82 -42.69 -31.64
N SER A 172 -6.58 -42.72 -30.54
CA SER A 172 -6.17 -42.06 -29.30
C SER A 172 -4.86 -42.62 -28.73
N THR A 173 -4.65 -43.94 -28.80
CA THR A 173 -3.41 -44.58 -28.34
C THR A 173 -2.23 -44.27 -29.24
N PHE A 174 -2.41 -44.27 -30.58
CA PHE A 174 -1.34 -43.91 -31.51
C PHE A 174 -0.91 -42.45 -31.38
N LEU A 175 -1.86 -41.53 -31.24
CA LEU A 175 -1.55 -40.10 -31.05
C LEU A 175 -0.82 -39.85 -29.72
N THR A 176 -1.19 -40.57 -28.65
CA THR A 176 -0.53 -40.46 -27.34
C THR A 176 0.87 -41.09 -27.37
N ALA A 177 1.06 -42.22 -28.06
CA ALA A 177 2.35 -42.86 -28.25
C ALA A 177 3.32 -41.99 -29.06
N LYS A 178 2.87 -41.43 -30.20
CA LYS A 178 3.67 -40.51 -31.01
C LYS A 178 4.12 -39.28 -30.21
N GLN A 179 3.23 -38.74 -29.38
CA GLN A 179 3.54 -37.57 -28.56
C GLN A 179 4.59 -37.86 -27.47
N LYS A 180 4.61 -39.07 -26.88
CA LYS A 180 5.69 -39.49 -25.97
C LYS A 180 7.05 -39.61 -26.66
N VAL A 181 7.08 -40.10 -27.90
CA VAL A 181 8.33 -40.22 -28.69
C VAL A 181 8.89 -38.85 -29.11
N THR A 182 8.03 -37.83 -29.25
CA THR A 182 8.47 -36.48 -29.67
C THR A 182 8.97 -35.63 -28.49
N ASN A 183 8.65 -36.02 -27.26
CA ASN A 183 8.97 -35.29 -26.04
C ASN A 183 10.16 -35.88 -25.25
N ASN A 184 10.74 -36.99 -25.74
CA ASN A 184 12.00 -37.57 -25.29
C ASN A 184 13.10 -37.22 -26.30
#